data_AF-A0A1L9REM2-F1
#
_entry.id   AF-A0A1L9REM2-F1
#
_cell.length_a   1.000
_cell.length_b   1.000
_cell.length_c   1.000
_cell.angle_alpha   90.00
_cell.angle_beta   90.00
_cell.angle_gamma   90.00
#
_symmetry.space_group_name_H-M   'P 1'
#
loop_
_entity.id
_entity.type
_entity.pdbx_description
1 polymer ?
#
loop_
_entity_poly.entity_id
_entity_poly.type
_entity_poly.pdbx_seq_one_letter_code
_entity_poly.pdbx_strand_id
1 'polypeptide(L)'
;MEEPIYNPSRPMPNINIIYQYKLSNCPGKTIVGLLVKFPPNSSTPPHRHGGAAASAYVVDGTLLNKMNDNPMQVMKMGATWHEAPGCHHQISDNASETEPATLMVSLVLDTEALDRDGMDAIIQIDPEYR
;
A
#
# COMPACT_ATOMS: atom_id res chain seq x y z
N MET A 1 -10.40 -15.31 -12.22
CA MET A 1 -10.89 -14.97 -10.88
C MET A 1 -11.61 -13.65 -11.03
N GLU A 2 -12.81 -13.52 -10.49
CA GLU A 2 -13.56 -12.25 -10.51
C GLU A 2 -12.85 -11.24 -9.60
N GLU A 3 -12.84 -9.97 -9.97
CA GLU A 3 -12.23 -8.92 -9.14
C GLU A 3 -13.13 -8.64 -7.93
N PRO A 4 -12.61 -8.67 -6.69
CA PRO A 4 -13.40 -8.34 -5.52
C PRO A 4 -13.80 -6.86 -5.55
N ILE A 5 -15.05 -6.60 -5.14
CA ILE A 5 -15.52 -5.25 -4.86
C ILE A 5 -15.13 -4.92 -3.43
N TYR A 6 -14.57 -3.72 -3.21
CA TYR A 6 -14.24 -3.26 -1.86
C TYR A 6 -15.47 -3.31 -0.95
N ASN A 7 -15.30 -3.85 0.26
CA ASN A 7 -16.34 -3.93 1.27
C ASN A 7 -15.78 -3.36 2.60
N PRO A 8 -16.31 -2.23 3.10
CA PRO A 8 -15.82 -1.59 4.31
C PRO A 8 -16.03 -2.41 5.59
N SER A 9 -16.83 -3.48 5.53
CA SER A 9 -17.01 -4.42 6.64
C SER A 9 -15.84 -5.39 6.80
N ARG A 10 -14.94 -5.49 5.80
CA ARG A 10 -13.75 -6.34 5.88
C ARG A 10 -12.72 -5.71 6.81
N PRO A 11 -11.91 -6.52 7.50
CA PRO A 11 -10.89 -5.99 8.40
C PRO A 11 -9.90 -5.08 7.65
N MET A 12 -9.49 -4.00 8.30
CA MET A 12 -8.39 -3.18 7.79
C MET A 12 -7.04 -3.82 8.14
N PRO A 13 -6.03 -3.70 7.27
CA PRO A 13 -4.66 -4.10 7.61
C PRO A 13 -4.09 -3.26 8.75
N ASN A 14 -3.22 -3.87 9.55
CA ASN A 14 -2.42 -3.15 10.53
C ASN A 14 -1.14 -2.62 9.87
N ILE A 15 -0.95 -1.30 9.93
CA ILE A 15 0.19 -0.60 9.33
C ILE A 15 1.17 -0.23 10.43
N ASN A 16 2.43 -0.66 10.30
CA ASN A 16 3.52 -0.26 11.19
C ASN A 16 4.60 0.46 10.41
N ILE A 17 4.98 1.66 10.85
CA ILE A 17 6.18 2.33 10.34
C ILE A 17 7.39 1.60 10.93
N ILE A 18 8.22 1.00 10.07
CA ILE A 18 9.42 0.26 10.48
C ILE A 18 10.70 1.06 10.32
N TYR A 19 10.69 2.10 9.47
CA TYR A 19 11.75 3.09 9.40
C TYR A 19 11.28 4.38 8.72
N GLN A 20 11.96 5.49 9.01
CA GLN A 20 11.74 6.78 8.37
C GLN A 20 13.05 7.58 8.36
N TYR A 21 13.57 7.93 7.18
CA TYR A 21 14.85 8.63 7.05
C TYR A 21 14.81 9.72 5.98
N LYS A 22 15.33 10.91 6.30
CA LYS A 22 15.63 11.93 5.28
C LYS A 22 16.78 11.42 4.40
N LEU A 23 16.63 11.48 3.08
CA LEU A 23 17.62 10.99 2.13
C LEU A 23 18.65 12.08 1.83
N SER A 24 19.86 11.95 2.38
CA SER A 24 20.92 12.96 2.23
C SER A 24 21.40 13.15 0.78
N ASN A 25 21.38 12.08 -0.02
CA ASN A 25 21.72 12.10 -1.44
C ASN A 25 20.53 12.43 -2.37
N CYS A 26 19.32 12.58 -1.81
CA CYS A 26 18.12 13.03 -2.52
C CYS A 26 17.46 14.18 -1.75
N PRO A 27 18.03 15.41 -1.79
CA PRO A 27 17.56 16.53 -0.99
C PRO A 27 16.06 16.80 -1.16
N GLY A 28 15.38 17.06 -0.05
CA GLY A 28 13.92 17.27 -0.02
C GLY A 28 13.10 15.99 0.03
N LYS A 29 13.69 14.80 -0.14
CA LYS A 29 12.97 13.52 -0.05
C LYS A 29 13.19 12.78 1.26
N THR A 30 12.15 12.11 1.72
CA THR A 30 12.19 11.18 2.85
C THR A 30 11.78 9.79 2.35
N ILE A 31 12.44 8.75 2.87
CA ILE A 31 11.99 7.37 2.71
C ILE A 31 11.24 6.93 3.96
N VAL A 32 10.10 6.27 3.78
CA VAL A 32 9.29 5.65 4.83
C VAL A 32 9.11 4.18 4.50
N GLY A 33 9.42 3.31 5.46
CA GLY A 33 9.18 1.88 5.37
C GLY A 33 7.96 1.50 6.18
N LEU A 34 7.01 0.79 5.56
CA LEU A 34 5.85 0.24 6.23
C LEU A 34 5.90 -1.29 6.20
N LEU A 35 5.58 -1.91 7.32
CA LEU A 35 5.18 -3.31 7.39
C LEU A 35 3.66 -3.36 7.52
N VAL A 36 2.98 -3.85 6.49
CA VAL A 36 1.53 -3.92 6.42
C VAL A 36 1.10 -5.36 6.60
N LYS A 37 0.38 -5.62 7.69
CA LYS A 37 -0.12 -6.95 8.06
C LYS A 37 -1.61 -7.02 7.76
N PHE A 38 -1.96 -7.95 6.90
CA PHE A 38 -3.32 -8.22 6.45
C PHE A 38 -3.88 -9.39 7.26
N PRO A 39 -4.85 -9.18 8.17
CA PRO A 39 -5.65 -10.27 8.73
C PRO A 39 -6.31 -11.10 7.63
N PRO A 40 -6.80 -12.32 7.92
CA PRO A 40 -7.63 -13.06 6.99
C PRO A 40 -8.80 -12.21 6.48
N ASN A 41 -9.07 -12.29 5.18
CA ASN A 41 -10.08 -11.54 4.45
C ASN A 41 -9.96 -9.99 4.53
N SER A 42 -8.83 -9.44 4.98
CA SER A 42 -8.67 -7.98 5.04
C SER A 42 -8.51 -7.32 3.67
N SER A 43 -8.84 -6.05 3.59
CA SER A 43 -8.72 -5.22 2.39
C SER A 43 -8.55 -3.75 2.76
N THR A 44 -7.84 -2.99 1.92
CA THR A 44 -7.83 -1.52 2.01
C THR A 44 -8.80 -0.92 0.99
N PRO A 45 -9.45 0.22 1.29
CA PRO A 45 -10.20 0.94 0.27
C PRO A 45 -9.28 1.37 -0.89
N PRO A 46 -9.83 1.57 -2.10
CA PRO A 46 -9.12 2.22 -3.19
C PRO A 46 -8.51 3.56 -2.75
N HIS A 47 -7.24 3.75 -3.06
CA HIS A 47 -6.47 4.90 -2.59
C HIS A 47 -5.32 5.25 -3.52
N ARG A 48 -4.74 6.44 -3.31
CA ARG A 48 -3.52 6.91 -3.98
C ARG A 48 -2.42 7.15 -2.98
N HIS A 49 -1.18 7.05 -3.44
CA HIS A 49 -0.02 7.44 -2.65
C HIS A 49 0.47 8.82 -3.05
N GLY A 50 -0.19 9.87 -2.52
CA GLY A 50 0.00 11.34 -2.63
C GLY A 50 1.26 11.95 -3.27
N GLY A 51 1.70 11.46 -4.43
CA GLY A 51 2.98 11.80 -5.07
C GLY A 51 4.18 10.94 -4.63
N ALA A 52 3.98 9.95 -3.76
CA ALA A 52 5.02 9.02 -3.34
C ALA A 52 5.29 7.96 -4.43
N ALA A 53 6.56 7.61 -4.62
CA ALA A 53 6.95 6.41 -5.33
C ALA A 53 7.02 5.24 -4.33
N ALA A 54 6.29 4.15 -4.58
CA ALA A 54 6.27 2.99 -3.71
C ALA A 54 6.95 1.78 -4.37
N SER A 55 7.68 1.00 -3.58
CA SER A 55 8.24 -0.29 -3.96
C SER A 55 7.89 -1.31 -2.88
N ALA A 56 7.09 -2.30 -3.25
CA ALA A 56 6.54 -3.27 -2.32
C ALA A 56 7.07 -4.68 -2.57
N TYR A 57 7.09 -5.47 -1.50
CA TYR A 57 7.53 -6.86 -1.47
C TYR A 57 6.61 -7.68 -0.56
N VAL A 58 6.08 -8.80 -1.07
CA VAL A 58 5.28 -9.73 -0.24
C VAL A 58 6.22 -10.56 0.62
N VAL A 59 6.15 -10.34 1.93
CA VAL A 59 6.93 -11.06 2.94
C VAL A 59 6.34 -12.45 3.19
N ASP A 60 5.01 -12.55 3.27
CA ASP A 60 4.31 -13.80 3.52
C ASP A 60 2.86 -13.75 3.00
N GLY A 61 2.28 -14.92 2.74
CA GLY A 61 0.89 -15.05 2.27
C GLY A 61 0.70 -14.74 0.78
N THR A 62 -0.51 -14.33 0.42
CA THR A 62 -0.89 -13.97 -0.95
C THR A 62 -1.84 -12.79 -0.94
N LEU A 63 -1.58 -11.81 -1.81
CA LEU A 63 -2.37 -10.61 -1.96
C LEU A 63 -2.99 -10.53 -3.35
N LEU A 64 -4.17 -9.93 -3.45
CA LEU A 64 -4.70 -9.45 -4.72
C LEU A 64 -4.31 -7.99 -4.88
N ASN A 65 -3.76 -7.65 -6.05
CA ASN A 65 -3.20 -6.33 -6.31
C ASN A 65 -3.70 -5.80 -7.65
N LYS A 66 -4.23 -4.57 -7.68
CA LYS A 66 -4.63 -3.91 -8.92
C LYS A 66 -4.21 -2.45 -8.92
N MET A 67 -3.48 -2.06 -9.95
CA MET A 67 -2.98 -0.70 -10.14
C MET A 67 -3.66 -0.05 -11.34
N ASN A 68 -4.29 1.10 -11.14
CA ASN A 68 -5.00 1.84 -12.17
C ASN A 68 -5.98 0.92 -12.92
N ASP A 69 -6.06 1.02 -14.24
CA ASP A 69 -6.92 0.19 -15.09
C ASP A 69 -6.25 -1.12 -15.52
N ASN A 70 -5.10 -1.49 -14.93
CA ASN A 70 -4.45 -2.76 -15.24
C ASN A 70 -5.25 -3.95 -14.70
N PRO A 71 -5.12 -5.15 -15.29
CA PRO A 71 -5.73 -6.35 -14.75
C PRO A 71 -5.23 -6.65 -13.33
N MET A 72 -6.14 -7.08 -12.43
CA MET A 72 -5.77 -7.60 -11.12
C MET A 72 -4.74 -8.73 -11.20
N GLN A 73 -3.74 -8.68 -10.33
CA GLN A 73 -2.67 -9.65 -10.18
C GLN A 73 -2.79 -10.40 -8.85
N VAL A 74 -2.33 -11.66 -8.83
CA VAL A 74 -2.20 -12.47 -7.61
C VAL A 74 -0.73 -12.46 -7.19
N MET A 75 -0.42 -11.77 -6.10
CA MET A 75 0.93 -11.53 -5.61
C MET A 75 1.24 -12.49 -4.47
N LYS A 76 2.06 -13.51 -4.75
CA LYS A 76 2.51 -14.48 -3.75
C LYS A 76 3.76 -13.98 -3.01
N MET A 77 4.12 -14.65 -1.91
CA MET A 77 5.41 -14.47 -1.22
C MET A 77 6.56 -14.33 -2.22
N GLY A 78 7.41 -13.34 -2.02
CA GLY A 78 8.54 -13.02 -2.90
C GLY A 78 8.21 -12.11 -4.08
N ALA A 79 6.93 -11.89 -4.39
CA ALA A 79 6.53 -10.98 -5.46
C ALA A 79 6.79 -9.52 -5.08
N THR A 80 7.08 -8.70 -6.09
CA THR A 80 7.30 -7.27 -5.95
C THR A 80 6.48 -6.49 -6.95
N TRP A 81 6.22 -5.23 -6.64
CA TRP A 81 5.67 -4.27 -7.60
C TRP A 81 6.16 -2.86 -7.28
N HIS A 82 5.98 -1.98 -8.27
CA HIS A 82 6.28 -0.57 -8.16
C HIS A 82 5.02 0.25 -8.44
N GLU A 83 4.81 1.27 -7.63
CA GLU A 83 3.75 2.26 -7.82
C GLU A 83 4.41 3.61 -8.08
N ALA A 84 4.26 4.12 -9.30
CA ALA A 84 4.76 5.44 -9.65
C ALA A 84 3.96 6.52 -8.90
N PRO A 85 4.55 7.71 -8.65
CA PRO A 85 3.84 8.84 -8.07
C PRO A 85 2.46 9.09 -8.69
N GLY A 86 1.42 9.08 -7.85
CA GLY A 86 0.04 9.29 -8.28
C GLY A 86 -0.68 8.04 -8.79
N CYS A 87 -0.07 6.85 -8.76
CA CYS A 87 -0.77 5.59 -9.06
C CYS A 87 -2.02 5.40 -8.19
N HIS A 88 -3.03 4.75 -8.78
CA HIS A 88 -4.26 4.35 -8.10
C HIS A 88 -4.15 2.89 -7.68
N HIS A 89 -4.13 2.63 -6.39
CA HIS A 89 -4.19 1.29 -5.85
C HIS A 89 -5.66 0.90 -5.69
N GLN A 90 -6.20 0.19 -6.69
CA GLN A 90 -7.63 -0.14 -6.75
C GLN A 90 -8.02 -1.38 -5.94
N ILE A 91 -7.13 -2.39 -5.89
CA ILE A 91 -7.36 -3.62 -5.12
C ILE A 91 -6.11 -3.90 -4.31
N SER A 92 -6.28 -4.03 -2.99
CA SER A 92 -5.24 -4.40 -2.04
C SER A 92 -5.87 -5.30 -0.98
N ASP A 93 -5.91 -6.58 -1.29
CA ASP A 93 -6.69 -7.55 -0.53
C ASP A 93 -5.82 -8.71 -0.07
N ASN A 94 -6.10 -9.23 1.12
CA ASN A 94 -5.70 -10.59 1.43
C ASN A 94 -6.49 -11.56 0.55
N ALA A 95 -5.79 -12.40 -0.20
CA ALA A 95 -6.41 -13.41 -1.06
C ALA A 95 -6.98 -14.60 -0.27
N SER A 96 -6.66 -14.73 1.02
CA SER A 96 -7.09 -15.82 1.90
C SER A 96 -8.14 -15.36 2.90
N GLU A 97 -9.16 -16.19 3.10
CA GLU A 97 -10.20 -16.01 4.12
C GLU A 97 -9.78 -16.52 5.50
N THR A 98 -8.73 -17.35 5.58
CA THR A 98 -8.32 -18.04 6.82
C THR A 98 -6.90 -17.72 7.26
N GLU A 99 -6.02 -17.35 6.34
CA GLU A 99 -4.59 -17.10 6.61
C GLU A 99 -4.25 -15.61 6.49
N PRO A 100 -3.34 -15.07 7.30
CA PRO A 100 -2.86 -13.70 7.15
C PRO A 100 -1.91 -13.55 5.94
N ALA A 101 -1.69 -12.31 5.53
CA ALA A 101 -0.64 -11.94 4.57
C ALA A 101 0.16 -10.74 5.10
N THR A 102 1.40 -10.58 4.65
CA THR A 102 2.24 -9.43 5.04
C THR A 102 3.03 -8.92 3.83
N LEU A 103 3.05 -7.61 3.66
CA LEU A 103 3.97 -6.94 2.74
C LEU A 103 4.86 -5.96 3.51
N MET A 104 6.03 -5.70 2.94
CA MET A 104 6.85 -4.54 3.26
C MET A 104 6.80 -3.58 2.07
N VAL A 105 6.58 -2.30 2.30
CA VAL A 105 6.63 -1.27 1.26
C VAL A 105 7.53 -0.13 1.68
N SER A 106 8.38 0.29 0.75
CA SER A 106 9.24 1.46 0.88
C SER A 106 8.64 2.57 0.03
N LEU A 107 8.37 3.73 0.63
CA LEU A 107 7.84 4.90 -0.06
C LEU A 107 8.85 6.03 -0.02
N VAL A 108 9.06 6.68 -1.16
CA VAL A 108 9.86 7.92 -1.26
C VAL A 108 8.93 9.06 -1.63
N LEU A 109 8.86 10.08 -0.77
CA LEU A 109 7.98 11.24 -0.94
C LEU A 109 8.66 12.53 -0.50
N ASP A 110 8.00 13.66 -0.78
CA ASP A 110 8.47 14.98 -0.35
C ASP A 110 8.45 15.08 1.18
N THR A 111 9.58 15.50 1.73
CA THR A 111 9.77 15.68 3.17
C THR A 111 8.80 16.73 3.71
N GLU A 112 8.57 17.80 2.96
CA GLU A 112 7.62 18.85 3.35
C GLU A 112 6.19 18.32 3.40
N ALA A 113 5.78 17.50 2.44
CA ALA A 113 4.44 16.90 2.43
C ALA A 113 4.27 15.94 3.61
N LEU A 114 5.27 15.10 3.89
CA LEU A 114 5.24 14.20 5.03
C LEU A 114 5.24 14.96 6.38
N ASP A 115 6.08 15.99 6.53
CA ASP A 115 6.16 16.79 7.75
C ASP A 115 4.83 17.55 8.01
N ARG A 116 4.12 17.96 6.94
CA ARG A 116 2.84 18.68 7.04
C ARG A 116 1.64 17.76 7.26
N ASP A 117 1.52 16.70 6.47
CA ASP A 117 0.29 15.89 6.37
C ASP A 117 0.43 14.48 6.99
N GLY A 118 1.64 14.08 7.40
CA GLY A 118 1.89 12.78 8.01
C GLY A 118 1.48 11.61 7.12
N MET A 119 0.72 10.66 7.67
CA MET A 119 0.24 9.49 6.92
C MET A 119 -0.72 9.85 5.78
N ASP A 120 -1.39 11.01 5.83
CA ASP A 120 -2.28 11.46 4.76
C ASP A 120 -1.50 11.91 3.50
N ALA A 121 -0.19 12.19 3.63
CA ALA A 121 0.71 12.33 2.48
C ALA A 121 0.99 10.99 1.78
N ILE A 122 0.86 9.88 2.52
CA ILE A 122 1.20 8.54 2.06
C ILE A 122 -0.03 7.79 1.55
N ILE A 123 -1.18 7.89 2.22
CA ILE A 123 -2.39 7.16 1.87
C ILE A 123 -3.55 8.14 1.73
N GLN A 124 -4.00 8.34 0.51
CA GLN A 124 -5.12 9.20 0.16
C GLN A 124 -6.28 8.34 -0.30
N ILE A 125 -7.14 7.97 0.64
CA ILE A 125 -8.35 7.19 0.36
C ILE A 125 -9.26 7.99 -0.57
N ASP A 126 -9.81 7.31 -1.59
CA ASP A 126 -10.73 7.94 -2.52
C ASP A 126 -11.97 8.49 -1.77
N PRO A 127 -12.51 9.66 -2.17
CA PRO A 127 -13.57 10.32 -1.41
C PRO A 127 -14.83 9.48 -1.19
N GLU A 128 -15.12 8.52 -2.07
CA GLU A 128 -16.27 7.61 -1.97
C GLU A 128 -16.16 6.62 -0.79
N TYR A 129 -14.95 6.34 -0.31
CA TYR A 129 -14.68 5.31 0.71
C TYR A 129 -14.18 5.89 2.05
N ARG A 130 -14.36 7.20 2.26
CA ARG A 130 -13.99 7.90 3.51
C ARG A 130 -15.11 7.87 4.56
#